data_AF-A0A2D6YDN7-F1
#
_entry.id   AF-A0A2D6YDN7-F1
#
_cell.length_a   1.000
_cell.length_b   1.000
_cell.length_c   1.000
_cell.angle_alpha   90.00
_cell.angle_beta   90.00
_cell.angle_gamma   90.00
#
_symmetry.space_group_name_H-M   'P 1'
#
loop_
_entity.id
_entity.type
_entity.pdbx_description
1 polymer ?
#
loop_
_entity_poly.entity_id
_entity_poly.type
_entity_poly.pdbx_seq_one_letter_code
_entity_poly.pdbx_strand_id
1 'polypeptide(L)'
;MDQEIFDLIGYHFQNKKILEQALTHRSYSKTHNERLEFLGDALLGLIMSDWLYVHHQGTEGDLSLIRSNLVNKNTLAKIAKQLKLSEFIQVGGGASKSNNNLLANVTEAIIGAIYLDSDWSNTKSVVLNWYEKELSQPIDTINQKDFKSQLQESCHKLQRPSPKYTILKTIGDLHEQTFFVSVKVHHLTCSGSGSSKKAAEQNAAKTMLGKLNDQEN
;
A
#
# COMPACT_ATOMS: atom_id res chain seq x y z
N MET A 1 -2.29 -19.52 -22.27
CA MET A 1 -1.68 -18.86 -21.10
C MET A 1 -0.20 -19.07 -21.20
N ASP A 2 0.51 -17.96 -21.33
CA ASP A 2 1.85 -17.93 -21.92
C ASP A 2 2.91 -18.19 -20.86
N GLN A 3 3.99 -18.84 -21.26
CA GLN A 3 5.13 -19.16 -20.40
C GLN A 3 5.70 -17.88 -19.72
N GLU A 4 5.62 -16.75 -20.42
CA GLU A 4 6.09 -15.45 -19.97
C GLU A 4 5.51 -15.02 -18.62
N ILE A 5 4.21 -15.25 -18.35
CA ILE A 5 3.62 -14.81 -17.09
C ILE A 5 4.15 -15.63 -15.90
N PHE A 6 4.46 -16.92 -16.11
CA PHE A 6 5.04 -17.76 -15.05
C PHE A 6 6.44 -17.28 -14.69
N ASP A 7 7.24 -16.91 -15.69
CA ASP A 7 8.59 -16.39 -15.49
C ASP A 7 8.56 -15.03 -14.76
N LEU A 8 7.61 -14.15 -15.13
CA LEU A 8 7.42 -12.85 -14.47
C LEU A 8 7.00 -13.00 -13.00
N ILE A 9 6.02 -13.87 -12.73
CA ILE A 9 5.50 -14.15 -11.38
C ILE A 9 6.51 -14.97 -10.56
N GLY A 10 7.43 -15.69 -11.21
CA GLY A 10 8.37 -16.60 -10.56
C GLY A 10 7.70 -17.86 -9.99
N TYR A 11 6.57 -18.29 -10.58
CA TYR A 11 5.84 -19.49 -10.18
C TYR A 11 5.16 -20.16 -11.37
N HIS A 12 5.33 -21.48 -11.51
CA HIS A 12 4.71 -22.27 -12.56
C HIS A 12 3.48 -23.00 -12.03
N PHE A 13 2.30 -22.60 -12.52
CA PHE A 13 1.04 -23.20 -12.09
C PHE A 13 0.84 -24.61 -12.65
N GLN A 14 0.44 -25.54 -11.77
CA GLN A 14 -0.03 -26.87 -12.17
C GLN A 14 -1.42 -26.77 -12.80
N ASN A 15 -2.32 -26.02 -12.16
CA ASN A 15 -3.66 -25.76 -12.66
C ASN A 15 -3.79 -24.36 -13.27
N LYS A 16 -3.53 -24.25 -14.58
CA LYS A 16 -3.61 -22.96 -15.30
C LYS A 16 -4.95 -22.23 -15.14
N LYS A 17 -6.05 -22.95 -14.93
CA LYS A 17 -7.40 -22.33 -14.78
C LYS A 17 -7.48 -21.43 -13.56
N ILE A 18 -6.71 -21.71 -12.50
CA ILE A 18 -6.74 -20.90 -11.28
C ILE A 18 -6.05 -19.55 -11.49
N LEU A 19 -4.95 -19.52 -12.27
CA LEU A 19 -4.32 -18.28 -12.68
C LEU A 19 -5.21 -17.49 -13.64
N GLU A 20 -5.89 -18.19 -14.55
CA GLU A 20 -6.87 -17.62 -15.48
C GLU A 20 -7.94 -16.86 -14.69
N GLN A 21 -8.52 -17.52 -13.67
CA GLN A 21 -9.50 -16.90 -12.77
C GLN A 21 -8.92 -15.70 -12.00
N ALA A 22 -7.68 -15.78 -11.50
CA ALA A 22 -7.03 -14.68 -10.78
C ALA A 22 -6.85 -13.42 -11.64
N LEU A 23 -6.62 -13.61 -12.94
CA LEU A 23 -6.44 -12.55 -13.94
C LEU A 23 -7.78 -12.04 -14.51
N THR A 24 -8.91 -12.66 -14.16
CA THR A 24 -10.22 -12.27 -14.68
C THR A 24 -10.95 -11.34 -13.72
N HIS A 25 -11.20 -10.10 -14.19
CA HIS A 25 -12.03 -9.15 -13.46
C HIS A 25 -13.52 -9.50 -13.59
N ARG A 26 -14.31 -9.18 -12.56
CA ARG A 26 -15.76 -9.42 -12.51
C ARG A 26 -16.57 -8.84 -13.68
N SER A 27 -16.06 -7.78 -14.33
CA SER A 27 -16.72 -7.20 -15.51
C SER A 27 -16.56 -8.05 -16.78
N TYR A 28 -15.64 -9.01 -16.78
CA TYR A 28 -15.38 -9.89 -17.92
C TYR A 28 -16.14 -11.22 -17.82
N SER A 29 -16.22 -11.82 -16.63
CA SER A 29 -16.82 -13.14 -16.43
C SER A 29 -17.45 -13.30 -15.05
N LYS A 30 -18.40 -14.25 -14.93
CA LYS A 30 -18.94 -14.72 -13.64
C LYS A 30 -17.91 -15.49 -12.81
N THR A 31 -16.95 -16.14 -13.47
CA THR A 31 -15.82 -16.77 -12.80
C THR A 31 -14.69 -15.76 -12.78
N HIS A 32 -14.49 -15.12 -11.63
CA HIS A 32 -13.57 -13.99 -11.48
C HIS A 32 -12.76 -14.07 -10.18
N ASN A 33 -11.89 -13.07 -10.00
CA ASN A 33 -10.84 -13.06 -9.00
C ASN A 33 -11.22 -12.67 -7.57
N GLU A 34 -12.36 -11.99 -7.32
CA GLU A 34 -12.73 -11.47 -5.98
C GLU A 34 -12.59 -12.47 -4.81
N ARG A 35 -12.90 -13.77 -5.01
CA ARG A 35 -12.72 -14.78 -3.95
C ARG A 35 -11.24 -15.13 -3.71
N LEU A 36 -10.44 -15.12 -4.76
CA LEU A 36 -8.99 -15.32 -4.68
C LEU A 36 -8.32 -14.08 -4.07
N GLU A 37 -8.78 -12.87 -4.43
CA GLU A 37 -8.37 -11.60 -3.82
C GLU A 37 -8.56 -11.65 -2.30
N PHE A 38 -9.76 -12.01 -1.84
CA PHE A 38 -10.06 -12.13 -0.41
C PHE A 38 -9.10 -13.08 0.33
N LEU A 39 -8.80 -14.24 -0.25
CA LEU A 39 -7.84 -15.19 0.34
C LEU A 39 -6.42 -14.64 0.30
N GLY A 40 -6.03 -14.03 -0.82
CA GLY A 40 -4.72 -13.46 -1.06
C GLY A 40 -4.36 -12.31 -0.13
N ASP A 41 -5.31 -11.42 0.17
CA ASP A 41 -5.15 -10.33 1.13
C ASP A 41 -4.81 -10.87 2.53
N ALA A 42 -5.57 -11.87 3.00
CA ALA A 42 -5.29 -12.51 4.29
C ALA A 42 -3.91 -13.19 4.33
N LEU A 43 -3.54 -13.89 3.26
CA LEU A 43 -2.23 -14.53 3.14
C LEU A 43 -1.09 -13.50 3.13
N LEU A 44 -1.23 -12.44 2.33
CA LEU A 44 -0.25 -11.37 2.24
C LEU A 44 -0.05 -10.70 3.60
N GLY A 45 -1.15 -10.38 4.30
CA GLY A 45 -1.11 -9.83 5.65
C GLY A 45 -0.32 -10.71 6.62
N LEU A 46 -0.53 -12.03 6.57
CA LEU A 46 0.22 -12.98 7.39
C LEU A 46 1.70 -13.06 6.99
N ILE A 47 2.01 -13.17 5.69
CA ILE A 47 3.39 -13.24 5.17
C ILE A 47 4.19 -12.02 5.62
N MET A 48 3.62 -10.82 5.47
CA MET A 48 4.28 -9.59 5.89
C MET A 48 4.41 -9.52 7.41
N SER A 49 3.39 -9.94 8.18
CA SER A 49 3.49 -9.98 9.65
C SER A 49 4.61 -10.91 10.12
N ASP A 50 4.70 -12.10 9.52
CA ASP A 50 5.70 -13.12 9.84
C ASP A 50 7.11 -12.64 9.49
N TRP A 51 7.30 -12.02 8.31
CA TRP A 51 8.59 -11.43 7.95
C TRP A 51 8.99 -10.30 8.90
N LEU A 52 8.07 -9.38 9.22
CA LEU A 52 8.33 -8.25 10.11
C LEU A 52 8.68 -8.69 11.52
N TYR A 53 8.00 -9.72 12.05
CA TYR A 53 8.26 -10.27 13.39
C TYR A 53 9.70 -10.77 13.54
N VAL A 54 10.22 -11.43 12.49
CA VAL A 54 11.60 -11.97 12.50
C VAL A 54 12.64 -10.86 12.31
N HIS A 55 12.37 -9.88 11.45
CA HIS A 55 13.38 -8.93 10.99
C HIS A 55 13.37 -7.59 11.73
N HIS A 56 12.33 -7.26 12.50
CA HIS A 56 12.17 -5.97 13.17
C HIS A 56 11.75 -6.11 14.63
N GLN A 57 12.44 -5.41 15.53
CA GLN A 57 12.16 -5.39 16.97
C GLN A 57 11.28 -4.18 17.39
N GLY A 58 10.41 -3.72 16.51
CA GLY A 58 9.50 -2.59 16.78
C GLY A 58 8.37 -2.93 17.74
N THR A 59 7.65 -1.92 18.22
CA THR A 59 6.41 -2.13 18.98
C THR A 59 5.31 -2.70 18.08
N GLU A 60 4.24 -3.26 18.66
CA GLU A 60 3.08 -3.73 17.88
C GLU A 60 2.55 -2.64 16.93
N GLY A 61 2.45 -1.40 17.40
CA GLY A 61 2.02 -0.27 16.59
C GLY A 61 2.97 0.03 15.41
N ASP A 62 4.29 -0.05 15.62
CA ASP A 62 5.27 0.13 14.55
C ASP A 62 5.15 -0.99 13.50
N LEU A 63 5.06 -2.24 13.94
CA LEU A 63 4.92 -3.40 13.05
C LEU A 63 3.62 -3.33 12.26
N SER A 64 2.51 -3.00 12.91
CA SER A 64 1.20 -2.81 12.27
C SER A 64 1.22 -1.69 11.23
N LEU A 65 1.90 -0.57 11.53
CA LEU A 65 2.07 0.54 10.59
C LEU A 65 2.91 0.14 9.37
N ILE A 66 4.08 -0.48 9.57
CA ILE A 66 4.95 -0.94 8.48
C ILE A 66 4.20 -1.95 7.62
N ARG A 67 3.50 -2.92 8.23
CA ARG A 67 2.67 -3.89 7.51
C ARG A 67 1.63 -3.20 6.65
N SER A 68 0.89 -2.23 7.19
CA SER A 68 -0.12 -1.49 6.42
C SER A 68 0.48 -0.77 5.21
N ASN A 69 1.72 -0.30 5.30
CA ASN A 69 2.42 0.32 4.18
C ASN A 69 2.85 -0.69 3.11
N LEU A 70 3.26 -1.89 3.53
CA LEU A 70 3.66 -2.98 2.63
C LEU A 70 2.47 -3.58 1.89
N VAL A 71 1.32 -3.73 2.55
CA VAL A 71 0.15 -4.41 1.96
C VAL A 71 -0.86 -3.46 1.32
N ASN A 72 -0.63 -2.14 1.31
CA ASN A 72 -1.59 -1.22 0.70
C ASN A 72 -1.63 -1.31 -0.83
N LYS A 73 -2.73 -0.79 -1.39
CA LYS A 73 -2.99 -0.79 -2.84
C LYS A 73 -1.92 -0.09 -3.68
N ASN A 74 -1.22 0.91 -3.15
CA ASN A 74 -0.18 1.60 -3.92
C ASN A 74 1.04 0.70 -4.08
N THR A 75 1.46 0.03 -3.01
CA THR A 75 2.56 -0.93 -3.03
C THR A 75 2.21 -2.12 -3.92
N LEU A 76 1.02 -2.70 -3.78
CA LEU A 76 0.57 -3.80 -4.62
C LEU A 76 0.46 -3.41 -6.10
N ALA A 77 -0.10 -2.24 -6.42
CA ALA A 77 -0.16 -1.76 -7.81
C ALA A 77 1.24 -1.50 -8.40
N LYS A 78 2.21 -1.09 -7.57
CA LYS A 78 3.61 -0.94 -7.99
C LYS A 78 4.21 -2.30 -8.32
N ILE A 79 4.01 -3.31 -7.46
CA ILE A 79 4.46 -4.69 -7.70
C ILE A 79 3.82 -5.25 -8.97
N ALA A 80 2.51 -5.10 -9.14
CA ALA A 80 1.81 -5.52 -10.35
C ALA A 80 2.40 -4.95 -11.64
N LYS A 81 2.84 -3.68 -11.61
CA LYS A 81 3.50 -3.01 -12.75
C LYS A 81 4.90 -3.56 -13.00
N GLN A 82 5.65 -3.87 -11.94
CA GLN A 82 6.97 -4.51 -12.07
C GLN A 82 6.86 -5.89 -12.72
N LEU A 83 5.82 -6.64 -12.34
CA LEU A 83 5.48 -7.96 -12.90
C LEU A 83 4.72 -7.87 -14.23
N LYS A 84 4.49 -6.66 -14.77
CA LYS A 84 3.74 -6.40 -16.01
C LYS A 84 2.36 -7.06 -16.10
N LEU A 85 1.69 -7.25 -14.95
CA LEU A 85 0.43 -8.01 -14.89
C LEU A 85 -0.68 -7.40 -15.75
N SER A 86 -0.68 -6.09 -15.97
CA SER A 86 -1.66 -5.38 -16.79
C SER A 86 -1.87 -5.98 -18.18
N GLU A 87 -0.84 -6.61 -18.75
CA GLU A 87 -0.87 -7.18 -20.09
C GLU A 87 -1.77 -8.42 -20.15
N PHE A 88 -1.87 -9.16 -19.04
CA PHE A 88 -2.55 -10.46 -18.96
C PHE A 88 -3.99 -10.37 -18.38
N ILE A 89 -4.36 -9.25 -17.75
CA ILE A 89 -5.67 -9.11 -17.11
C ILE A 89 -6.79 -9.09 -18.15
N GLN A 90 -7.86 -9.84 -17.89
CA GLN A 90 -9.09 -9.84 -18.68
C GLN A 90 -10.13 -8.91 -18.03
N VAL A 91 -10.56 -7.91 -18.79
CA VAL A 91 -11.58 -6.92 -18.36
C VAL A 91 -12.64 -6.76 -19.44
N GLY A 92 -13.90 -6.63 -19.04
CA GLY A 92 -15.02 -6.27 -19.91
C GLY A 92 -15.49 -4.83 -19.70
N GLY A 93 -16.28 -4.29 -20.63
CA GLY A 93 -17.08 -3.08 -20.43
C GLY A 93 -16.30 -1.77 -20.22
N GLY A 94 -15.16 -1.57 -20.88
CA GLY A 94 -14.41 -0.31 -20.83
C GLY A 94 -13.57 -0.08 -19.56
N ALA A 95 -13.47 -1.08 -18.68
CA ALA A 95 -12.57 -1.00 -17.52
C ALA A 95 -11.09 -0.89 -17.96
N SER A 96 -10.33 -0.02 -17.30
CA SER A 96 -8.93 0.22 -17.63
C SER A 96 -7.99 -0.77 -16.93
N LYS A 97 -7.18 -1.48 -17.72
CA LYS A 97 -6.11 -2.38 -17.21
C LYS A 97 -5.00 -1.63 -16.47
N SER A 98 -4.97 -0.30 -16.55
CA SER A 98 -3.99 0.56 -15.88
C SER A 98 -4.48 1.09 -14.52
N ASN A 99 -5.68 0.71 -14.09
CA ASN A 99 -6.22 1.13 -12.80
C ASN A 99 -5.46 0.47 -11.64
N ASN A 100 -4.87 1.28 -10.75
CA ASN A 100 -4.12 0.78 -9.60
C ASN A 100 -4.94 -0.12 -8.67
N ASN A 101 -6.24 0.14 -8.48
CA ASN A 101 -7.08 -0.73 -7.66
C ASN A 101 -7.24 -2.11 -8.30
N LEU A 102 -7.45 -2.17 -9.61
CA LEU A 102 -7.55 -3.43 -10.34
C LEU A 102 -6.22 -4.22 -10.24
N LEU A 103 -5.10 -3.52 -10.42
CA LEU A 103 -3.76 -4.12 -10.34
C LEU A 103 -3.45 -4.67 -8.94
N ALA A 104 -3.82 -3.94 -7.89
CA ALA A 104 -3.67 -4.40 -6.51
C ALA A 104 -4.49 -5.68 -6.26
N ASN A 105 -5.79 -5.64 -6.60
CA ASN A 105 -6.71 -6.76 -6.43
C ASN A 105 -6.26 -8.02 -7.20
N VAL A 106 -5.73 -7.86 -8.42
CA VAL A 106 -5.17 -8.98 -9.20
C VAL A 106 -3.91 -9.54 -8.54
N THR A 107 -3.07 -8.69 -7.96
CA THR A 107 -1.86 -9.16 -7.26
C THR A 107 -2.25 -10.04 -6.07
N GLU A 108 -3.19 -9.60 -5.24
CA GLU A 108 -3.74 -10.41 -4.14
C GLU A 108 -4.35 -11.70 -4.68
N ALA A 109 -5.16 -11.63 -5.74
CA ALA A 109 -5.76 -12.83 -6.32
C ALA A 109 -4.74 -13.86 -6.81
N ILE A 110 -3.60 -13.43 -7.38
CA ILE A 110 -2.52 -14.34 -7.76
C ILE A 110 -1.89 -14.99 -6.53
N ILE A 111 -1.70 -14.25 -5.42
CA ILE A 111 -1.21 -14.83 -4.16
C ILE A 111 -2.16 -15.95 -3.69
N GLY A 112 -3.47 -15.67 -3.67
CA GLY A 112 -4.48 -16.68 -3.33
C GLY A 112 -4.47 -17.88 -4.27
N ALA A 113 -4.24 -17.64 -5.57
CA ALA A 113 -4.15 -18.70 -6.57
C ALA A 113 -2.90 -19.58 -6.39
N ILE A 114 -1.72 -18.99 -6.12
CA ILE A 114 -0.47 -19.73 -5.86
C ILE A 114 -0.66 -20.64 -4.65
N TYR A 115 -1.26 -20.12 -3.58
CA TYR A 115 -1.50 -20.91 -2.37
C TYR A 115 -2.42 -22.11 -2.62
N LEU A 116 -3.49 -21.94 -3.39
CA LEU A 116 -4.41 -23.04 -3.72
C LEU A 116 -3.81 -24.06 -4.70
N ASP A 117 -2.83 -23.65 -5.51
CA ASP A 117 -2.10 -24.53 -6.42
C ASP A 117 -0.88 -25.20 -5.75
N SER A 118 -0.45 -24.71 -4.57
CA SER A 118 0.73 -25.18 -3.84
C SER A 118 0.52 -25.24 -2.32
N ASP A 119 1.38 -24.56 -1.56
CA ASP A 119 1.44 -24.56 -0.10
C ASP A 119 1.93 -23.20 0.43
N TRP A 120 1.91 -23.06 1.75
CA TRP A 120 2.35 -21.86 2.46
C TRP A 120 3.80 -21.47 2.16
N SER A 121 4.72 -22.45 2.16
CA SER A 121 6.15 -22.18 2.04
C SER A 121 6.48 -21.61 0.67
N ASN A 122 5.96 -22.24 -0.38
CA ASN A 122 6.13 -21.79 -1.76
C ASN A 122 5.49 -20.42 -1.98
N THR A 123 4.27 -20.21 -1.48
CA THR A 123 3.59 -18.90 -1.56
C THR A 123 4.40 -17.81 -0.89
N LYS A 124 4.86 -18.05 0.34
CA LYS A 124 5.68 -17.09 1.10
C LYS A 124 6.96 -16.73 0.35
N SER A 125 7.68 -17.72 -0.16
CA SER A 125 8.92 -17.49 -0.91
C SER A 125 8.69 -16.64 -2.16
N VAL A 126 7.65 -16.93 -2.95
CA VAL A 126 7.34 -16.16 -4.16
C VAL A 126 6.96 -14.72 -3.81
N VAL A 127 6.11 -14.52 -2.81
CA VAL A 127 5.68 -13.18 -2.38
C VAL A 127 6.86 -12.36 -1.86
N LEU A 128 7.74 -12.94 -1.03
CA LEU A 128 8.90 -12.22 -0.53
C LEU A 128 9.87 -11.82 -1.65
N ASN A 129 9.99 -12.63 -2.70
CA ASN A 129 10.79 -12.26 -3.88
C ASN A 129 10.19 -11.06 -4.62
N TRP A 130 8.86 -10.94 -4.73
CA TRP A 130 8.23 -9.75 -5.34
C TRP A 130 8.49 -8.47 -4.56
N TYR A 131 8.66 -8.62 -3.24
CA TYR A 131 8.86 -7.52 -2.29
C TYR A 131 10.34 -7.21 -2.02
N GLU A 132 11.30 -7.86 -2.69
CA GLU A 132 12.74 -7.71 -2.42
C GLU A 132 13.19 -6.24 -2.39
N LYS A 133 12.71 -5.41 -3.33
CA LYS A 133 13.07 -3.98 -3.41
C LYS A 133 12.43 -3.13 -2.32
N GLU A 134 11.27 -3.53 -1.83
CA GLU A 134 10.54 -2.85 -0.76
C GLU A 134 11.14 -3.22 0.60
N LEU A 135 11.49 -4.49 0.80
CA LEU A 135 12.02 -5.02 2.07
C LEU A 135 13.52 -4.75 2.26
N SER A 136 14.27 -4.50 1.18
CA SER A 136 15.68 -4.10 1.25
C SER A 136 15.90 -2.63 1.63
N GLN A 137 14.84 -1.81 1.66
CA GLN A 137 14.96 -0.40 2.05
C GLN A 137 15.06 -0.26 3.57
N PRO A 138 15.78 0.76 4.07
CA PRO A 138 15.74 1.08 5.49
C PRO A 138 14.29 1.28 5.93
N ILE A 139 13.91 0.66 7.06
CA ILE A 139 12.55 0.67 7.62
C ILE A 139 11.95 2.07 7.71
N ASP A 140 12.76 3.07 8.07
CA ASP A 140 12.33 4.47 8.16
C ASP A 140 11.79 5.03 6.83
N THR A 141 12.20 4.44 5.70
CA THR A 141 11.73 4.78 4.35
C THR A 141 10.38 4.14 4.04
N ILE A 142 10.14 2.93 4.55
CA ILE A 142 8.87 2.18 4.44
C ILE A 142 7.84 2.78 5.42
N ASN A 143 8.32 3.29 6.54
CA ASN A 143 7.56 3.97 7.58
C ASN A 143 7.22 5.41 7.14
N GLN A 144 6.53 5.56 6.00
CA GLN A 144 5.77 6.78 5.75
C GLN A 144 4.67 6.86 6.80
N LYS A 145 5.02 7.40 7.96
CA LYS A 145 4.09 7.71 9.04
C LYS A 145 3.01 8.59 8.44
N ASP A 146 1.79 8.07 8.37
CA ASP A 146 0.61 8.85 8.01
C ASP A 146 0.28 9.77 9.20
N PHE A 147 1.09 10.81 9.36
CA PHE A 147 0.95 11.83 10.38
C PHE A 147 -0.42 12.52 10.28
N LYS A 148 -1.07 12.57 9.11
CA LYS A 148 -2.45 13.08 9.00
C LYS A 148 -3.42 12.17 9.75
N SER A 149 -3.37 10.86 9.51
CA SER A 149 -4.24 9.90 10.20
C SER A 149 -3.92 9.84 11.69
N GLN A 150 -2.65 9.81 12.07
CA GLN A 150 -2.23 9.87 13.48
C GLN A 150 -2.69 11.17 14.17
N LEU A 151 -2.62 12.31 13.50
CA LEU A 151 -3.12 13.59 14.02
C LEU A 151 -4.64 13.56 14.21
N GLN A 152 -5.37 12.95 13.29
CA GLN A 152 -6.82 12.82 13.38
C GLN A 152 -7.23 11.95 14.57
N GLU A 153 -6.55 10.81 14.78
CA GLU A 153 -6.77 9.94 15.95
C GLU A 153 -6.41 10.64 17.26
N SER A 154 -5.26 11.35 17.30
CA SER A 154 -4.85 12.13 18.47
C SER A 154 -5.87 13.21 18.82
N CYS A 155 -6.38 13.95 17.81
CA CYS A 155 -7.45 14.93 18.02
C CYS A 155 -8.71 14.28 18.60
N HIS A 156 -9.10 13.10 18.10
CA HIS A 156 -10.26 12.38 18.61
C HIS A 156 -10.07 11.93 20.06
N LYS A 157 -8.90 11.35 20.41
CA LYS A 157 -8.55 10.96 21.78
C LYS A 157 -8.57 12.15 22.74
N LEU A 158 -8.08 13.31 22.28
CA LEU A 158 -8.04 14.58 23.01
C LEU A 158 -9.37 15.35 23.01
N GLN A 159 -10.43 14.83 22.38
CA GLN A 159 -11.71 15.52 22.18
C GLN A 159 -11.56 16.91 21.51
N ARG A 160 -10.57 17.06 20.63
CA ARG A 160 -10.30 18.27 19.84
C ARG A 160 -10.97 18.18 18.47
N PRO A 161 -11.31 19.33 17.85
CA PRO A 161 -11.85 19.35 16.49
C PRO A 161 -10.85 18.77 15.49
N SER A 162 -11.36 18.11 14.45
CA SER A 162 -10.55 17.52 13.38
C SER A 162 -9.60 18.54 12.74
N PRO A 163 -8.37 18.11 12.37
CA PRO A 163 -7.37 19.00 11.78
C PRO A 163 -7.83 19.62 10.46
N LYS A 164 -7.66 20.93 10.31
CA LYS A 164 -7.97 21.67 9.08
C LYS A 164 -6.69 22.06 8.36
N TYR A 165 -6.54 21.65 7.11
CA TYR A 165 -5.38 21.96 6.28
C TYR A 165 -5.67 23.13 5.33
N THR A 166 -4.69 24.01 5.14
CA THR A 166 -4.80 25.15 4.22
C THR A 166 -3.48 25.36 3.50
N ILE A 167 -3.53 25.40 2.16
CA ILE A 167 -2.36 25.73 1.33
C ILE A 167 -2.04 27.21 1.53
N LEU A 168 -0.82 27.50 1.96
CA LEU A 168 -0.33 28.86 2.15
C LEU A 168 0.23 29.43 0.84
N LYS A 169 1.09 28.66 0.18
CA LYS A 169 1.74 29.05 -1.08
C LYS A 169 2.34 27.85 -1.80
N THR A 170 2.53 28.00 -3.10
CA THR A 170 3.27 27.08 -3.96
C THR A 170 4.38 27.87 -4.63
N ILE A 171 5.61 27.36 -4.59
CA ILE A 171 6.80 28.02 -5.16
C ILE A 171 7.50 27.01 -6.07
N GLY A 172 8.11 27.46 -7.17
CA GLY A 172 8.90 26.64 -8.07
C GLY A 172 8.20 26.34 -9.39
N ASP A 173 9.00 25.93 -10.38
CA ASP A 173 8.52 25.56 -11.70
C ASP A 173 7.72 24.26 -11.66
N LEU A 174 6.94 23.99 -12.71
CA LEU A 174 5.96 22.90 -12.72
C LEU A 174 6.55 21.52 -12.36
N HIS A 175 7.84 21.30 -12.63
CA HIS A 175 8.55 20.05 -12.37
C HIS A 175 9.32 20.03 -11.04
N GLU A 176 9.42 21.17 -10.34
CA GLU A 176 10.12 21.34 -9.05
C GLU A 176 9.28 22.19 -8.07
N GLN A 177 7.97 21.93 -8.01
CA GLN A 177 7.08 22.66 -7.12
C GLN A 177 7.27 22.25 -5.66
N THR A 178 7.42 23.25 -4.80
CA THR A 178 7.35 23.12 -3.35
C THR A 178 6.04 23.71 -2.84
N PHE A 179 5.24 22.88 -2.17
CA PHE A 179 3.98 23.27 -1.54
C PHE A 179 4.23 23.60 -0.08
N PHE A 180 3.61 24.67 0.41
CA PHE A 180 3.60 25.05 1.82
C PHE A 180 2.18 24.96 2.34
N VAL A 181 1.97 24.17 3.39
CA VAL A 181 0.66 23.89 3.98
C VAL A 181 0.70 24.24 5.46
N SER A 182 -0.39 24.81 5.96
CA SER A 182 -0.67 24.93 7.39
C SER A 182 -1.70 23.91 7.82
N VAL A 183 -1.59 23.45 9.07
CA VAL A 183 -2.61 22.67 9.76
C VAL A 183 -3.03 23.40 11.03
N LYS A 184 -4.33 23.50 11.25
CA LYS A 184 -4.93 24.11 12.44
C LYS A 184 -5.70 23.06 13.22
N VAL A 185 -5.40 22.96 14.51
CA VAL A 185 -6.12 22.14 15.49
C VAL A 185 -6.44 23.04 16.68
N HIS A 186 -7.73 23.30 16.88
CA HIS A 186 -8.21 24.21 17.93
C HIS A 186 -7.53 25.61 17.83
N HIS A 187 -6.73 26.02 18.82
CA HIS A 187 -5.96 27.27 18.83
C HIS A 187 -4.54 27.13 18.26
N LEU A 188 -4.05 25.92 18.04
CA LEU A 188 -2.72 25.67 17.54
C LEU A 188 -2.69 25.70 16.00
N THR A 189 -1.63 26.29 15.46
CA THR A 189 -1.33 26.28 14.03
C THR A 189 0.12 25.87 13.83
N CYS A 190 0.35 24.94 12.92
CA CYS A 190 1.67 24.50 12.47
C CYS A 190 1.73 24.53 10.95
N SER A 191 2.92 24.50 10.40
CA SER A 191 3.14 24.44 8.96
C SER A 191 4.14 23.35 8.58
N GLY A 192 4.10 22.96 7.32
CA GLY A 192 5.01 22.03 6.69
C GLY A 192 5.10 22.29 5.20
N SER A 193 6.17 21.80 4.59
CA SER A 193 6.40 21.91 3.15
C SER A 193 6.76 20.56 2.54
N GLY A 194 6.60 20.42 1.23
CA GLY A 194 6.97 19.21 0.51
C GLY A 194 6.81 19.35 -1.00
N SER A 195 7.37 18.39 -1.74
CA SER A 195 7.33 18.33 -3.22
C SER A 195 5.94 18.02 -3.78
N SER A 196 4.96 17.70 -2.92
CA SER A 196 3.56 17.55 -3.28
C SER A 196 2.68 18.09 -2.15
N LYS A 197 1.42 18.40 -2.47
CA LYS A 197 0.41 18.79 -1.46
C LYS A 197 0.31 17.74 -0.34
N LYS A 198 0.28 16.46 -0.70
CA LYS A 198 0.20 15.35 0.27
C LYS A 198 1.42 15.32 1.18
N ALA A 199 2.63 15.47 0.64
CA ALA A 199 3.86 15.51 1.44
C ALA A 199 3.89 16.73 2.39
N ALA A 200 3.48 17.91 1.91
CA ALA A 200 3.40 19.12 2.72
C ALA A 200 2.38 18.99 3.87
N GLU A 201 1.22 18.38 3.61
CA GLU A 201 0.22 18.09 4.64
C GLU A 201 0.73 17.10 5.70
N GLN A 202 1.43 16.03 5.28
CA GLN A 202 2.04 15.07 6.21
C GLN A 202 3.08 15.74 7.11
N ASN A 203 3.94 16.58 6.54
CA ASN A 203 4.94 17.31 7.30
C ASN A 203 4.32 18.33 8.25
N ALA A 204 3.25 19.03 7.83
CA ALA A 204 2.51 19.93 8.71
C ALA A 204 1.87 19.16 9.89
N ALA A 205 1.31 17.98 9.61
CA ALA A 205 0.71 17.12 10.62
C ALA A 205 1.74 16.58 11.62
N LYS A 206 2.94 16.20 11.15
CA LYS A 206 4.07 15.79 11.99
C LYS A 206 4.44 16.87 13.01
N THR A 207 4.59 18.11 12.55
CA THR A 207 4.92 19.25 13.42
C THR A 207 3.81 19.50 14.45
N MET A 208 2.54 19.37 14.06
CA MET A 208 1.41 19.52 14.97
C MET A 208 1.36 18.42 16.03
N LEU A 209 1.57 17.16 15.65
CA LEU A 209 1.65 16.05 16.59
C LEU A 209 2.74 16.26 17.65
N GLY A 210 3.92 16.74 17.26
CA GLY A 210 4.98 17.11 18.21
C GLY A 210 4.50 18.14 19.23
N LYS A 211 3.87 19.23 18.77
CA LYS A 211 3.32 20.26 19.67
C LYS A 211 2.20 19.76 20.58
N LEU A 212 1.38 18.81 20.13
CA LEU A 212 0.33 18.24 20.96
C LEU A 212 0.92 17.38 22.10
N ASN A 213 1.95 16.59 21.80
CA ASN A 213 2.64 15.77 22.79
C ASN A 213 3.43 16.62 23.81
N ASP A 214 4.01 17.75 23.38
CA ASP A 214 4.72 18.68 24.28
C ASP A 214 3.79 19.41 25.27
N GLN A 215 2.48 19.44 25.03
CA GLN A 215 1.49 20.00 25.97
C GLN A 215 0.98 18.98 27.00
N GLU A 216 1.29 17.69 26.82
CA GLU A 216 0.90 16.61 27.75
C GLU A 216 1.97 16.28 28.80
N ASN A 217 3.21 16.75 28.61
CA ASN A 217 4.31 16.69 29.58
C ASN A 217 4.42 17.99 30.39
#